data_AF-A0AAD9EJH2-F1
#
_entry.id   AF-A0AAD9EJH2-F1
#
_cell.length_a   1.000
_cell.length_b   1.000
_cell.length_c   1.000
_cell.angle_alpha   90.00
_cell.angle_beta   90.00
_cell.angle_gamma   90.00
#
_symmetry.space_group_name_H-M   'P 1'
#
loop_
_entity.id
_entity.type
_entity.pdbx_description
1 polymer ?
#
loop_
_entity_poly.entity_id
_entity_poly.type
_entity_poly.pdbx_seq_one_letter_code
_entity_poly.pdbx_strand_id
1 'polypeptide(L)'
;MARRLGRYQQELKAQQEQRTRLLQLVAAGAEWQTIIEKKTFTSLKLRSVADILRLGRIVDRRRERYIKRIRLHIELAEYDHNVCQLDEDGNTRRRNNRIFSRHLIHLLNILSQWKDSSGVTLDLSAASRSDALHSFNKLETDLDDWVWANVSSIHDWGLGARKRTLGSLLDLVSHNNVQVVLPPVPAVARFILTRRHFRSFSPETVRLVLGCFPNLEQVAYEPYAGIDAESQSERDAANTALLRNLPKSTRTVSLWEYDRVWLNEDPPKNIDHDLVLAAVEASHRLESLCVTFALEAYDFFSAKLPSNFAP
;
A
#
# COMPACT_ATOMS: atom_id res chain seq x y z
N MET A 1 -0.39 27.68 16.34
CA MET A 1 -0.66 26.45 17.12
C MET A 1 -2.11 26.37 17.63
N ALA A 2 -2.61 27.36 18.38
CA ALA A 2 -3.97 27.37 18.96
C ALA A 2 -5.13 27.27 17.93
N ARG A 3 -5.03 27.92 16.76
CA ARG A 3 -6.05 27.84 15.70
C ARG A 3 -6.15 26.47 14.99
N ARG A 4 -5.13 25.59 15.13
CA ARG A 4 -5.12 24.23 14.55
C ARG A 4 -5.70 23.18 15.50
N LEU A 5 -5.39 23.28 16.80
CA LEU A 5 -6.06 22.51 17.85
C LEU A 5 -7.58 22.75 17.83
N GLY A 6 -8.01 24.01 17.60
CA GLY A 6 -9.44 24.34 17.47
C GLY A 6 -10.15 23.67 16.29
N ARG A 7 -9.50 23.55 15.11
CA ARG A 7 -10.08 22.86 13.95
C ARG A 7 -10.16 21.35 14.13
N TYR A 8 -9.10 20.74 14.67
CA TYR A 8 -9.09 19.32 15.00
C TYR A 8 -10.17 18.94 16.04
N GLN A 9 -10.36 19.79 17.05
CA GLN A 9 -11.43 19.63 18.03
C GLN A 9 -12.83 19.81 17.41
N GLN A 10 -12.99 20.73 16.47
CA GLN A 10 -14.25 20.91 15.73
C GLN A 10 -14.59 19.70 14.84
N GLU A 11 -13.59 19.10 14.18
CA GLU A 11 -13.78 17.91 13.33
C GLU A 11 -14.08 16.65 14.13
N LEU A 12 -13.39 16.44 15.26
CA LEU A 12 -13.73 15.36 16.20
C LEU A 12 -15.16 15.51 16.72
N LYS A 13 -15.57 16.75 17.01
CA LYS A 13 -16.94 17.05 17.43
C LYS A 13 -17.95 16.80 16.31
N ALA A 14 -17.64 17.18 15.08
CA ALA A 14 -18.48 16.91 13.90
C ALA A 14 -18.62 15.41 13.61
N GLN A 15 -17.54 14.63 13.70
CA GLN A 15 -17.58 13.17 13.57
C GLN A 15 -18.38 12.52 14.71
N GLN A 16 -18.24 13.01 15.95
CA GLN A 16 -19.03 12.56 17.08
C GLN A 16 -20.52 12.88 16.91
N GLU A 17 -20.88 14.09 16.47
CA GLU A 17 -22.26 14.48 16.19
C GLU A 17 -22.87 13.64 15.06
N GLN A 18 -22.12 13.41 13.99
CA GLN A 18 -22.54 12.54 12.89
C GLN A 18 -22.74 11.10 13.37
N ARG A 19 -21.86 10.58 14.20
CA ARG A 19 -21.97 9.24 14.79
C ARG A 19 -23.20 9.12 15.70
N THR A 20 -23.48 10.14 16.51
CA THR A 20 -24.69 10.19 17.37
C THR A 20 -25.97 10.19 16.53
N ARG A 21 -26.01 10.96 15.43
CA ARG A 21 -27.16 10.95 14.50
C ARG A 21 -27.34 9.60 13.82
N LEU A 22 -26.26 8.94 13.41
CA LEU A 22 -26.32 7.59 12.84
C LEU A 22 -26.85 6.58 13.85
N LEU A 23 -26.44 6.66 15.12
CA LEU A 23 -26.95 5.79 16.19
C LEU A 23 -28.46 6.00 16.44
N GLN A 24 -28.94 7.25 16.40
CA GLN A 24 -30.37 7.56 16.53
C GLN A 24 -31.19 7.00 15.37
N LEU A 25 -30.67 7.07 14.13
CA LEU A 25 -31.34 6.50 12.96
C LEU A 25 -31.33 4.97 12.96
N VAL A 26 -30.25 4.33 13.42
CA VAL A 26 -30.22 2.85 13.58
C VAL A 26 -31.27 2.39 14.59
N ALA A 27 -31.50 3.16 15.66
CA ALA A 27 -32.54 2.86 16.65
C ALA A 27 -33.97 3.01 16.12
N ALA A 28 -34.17 3.65 14.95
CA ALA A 28 -35.48 3.93 14.37
C ALA A 28 -36.09 2.76 13.57
N GLY A 29 -35.36 1.65 13.35
CA GLY A 29 -35.90 0.42 12.74
C GLY A 29 -34.92 -0.38 11.87
N ALA A 30 -35.29 -1.61 11.53
CA ALA A 30 -34.45 -2.57 10.79
C ALA A 30 -34.08 -2.10 9.36
N GLU A 31 -34.96 -1.33 8.72
CA GLU A 31 -34.71 -0.74 7.39
C GLU A 31 -33.59 0.31 7.45
N TRP A 32 -33.64 1.21 8.43
CA TRP A 32 -32.62 2.22 8.66
C TRP A 32 -31.29 1.60 9.08
N GLN A 33 -31.33 0.55 9.90
CA GLN A 33 -30.13 -0.23 10.20
C GLN A 33 -29.48 -0.79 8.94
N THR A 34 -30.26 -1.34 7.99
CA THR A 34 -29.73 -1.88 6.73
C THR A 34 -29.10 -0.80 5.85
N ILE A 35 -29.77 0.35 5.72
CA ILE A 35 -29.26 1.50 4.93
C ILE A 35 -27.95 2.03 5.53
N ILE A 36 -27.90 2.19 6.85
CA ILE A 36 -26.73 2.71 7.56
C ILE A 36 -25.59 1.69 7.52
N GLU A 37 -25.87 0.41 7.80
CA GLU A 37 -24.86 -0.65 7.69
C GLU A 37 -24.24 -0.66 6.29
N LYS A 38 -25.05 -0.60 5.22
CA LYS A 38 -24.52 -0.55 3.85
C LYS A 38 -23.55 0.62 3.66
N LYS A 39 -23.91 1.82 4.11
CA LYS A 39 -23.06 3.01 3.99
C LYS A 39 -21.81 2.94 4.86
N THR A 40 -21.94 2.46 6.11
CA THR A 40 -20.84 2.35 7.07
C THR A 40 -19.83 1.28 6.66
N PHE A 41 -20.28 0.13 6.16
CA PHE A 41 -19.41 -0.97 5.75
C PHE A 41 -18.83 -0.80 4.34
N THR A 42 -19.24 0.21 3.56
CA THR A 42 -18.74 0.38 2.18
C THR A 42 -17.22 0.54 2.12
N SER A 43 -16.63 1.30 3.05
CA SER A 43 -15.19 1.52 3.12
C SER A 43 -14.70 1.38 4.55
N LEU A 44 -13.77 0.44 4.78
CA LEU A 44 -13.20 0.18 6.10
C LEU A 44 -11.76 0.68 6.17
N LYS A 45 -11.40 1.28 7.30
CA LYS A 45 -10.02 1.69 7.63
C LYS A 45 -9.54 0.86 8.80
N LEU A 46 -8.42 0.16 8.63
CA LEU A 46 -7.81 -0.72 9.62
C LEU A 46 -6.41 -0.18 9.91
N ARG A 47 -6.06 -0.02 11.20
CA ARG A 47 -4.72 0.46 11.60
C ARG A 47 -3.99 -0.52 12.51
N SER A 48 -4.72 -1.41 13.17
CA SER A 48 -4.18 -2.35 14.14
C SER A 48 -4.66 -3.77 13.91
N VAL A 49 -3.93 -4.75 14.46
CA VAL A 49 -4.40 -6.15 14.54
C VAL A 49 -5.75 -6.24 15.27
N ALA A 50 -6.01 -5.39 16.26
CA ALA A 50 -7.30 -5.38 16.95
C ALA A 50 -8.45 -5.00 16.00
N ASP A 51 -8.24 -4.03 15.11
CA ASP A 51 -9.24 -3.65 14.09
C ASP A 51 -9.48 -4.79 13.10
N ILE A 52 -8.41 -5.46 12.67
CA ILE A 52 -8.48 -6.61 11.76
C ILE A 52 -9.27 -7.76 12.41
N LEU A 53 -8.96 -8.12 13.66
CA LEU A 53 -9.69 -9.16 14.38
C LEU A 53 -11.15 -8.75 14.64
N ARG A 54 -11.40 -7.46 14.89
CA ARG A 54 -12.75 -6.94 15.03
C ARG A 54 -13.52 -7.12 13.72
N LEU A 55 -12.94 -6.77 12.57
CA LEU A 55 -13.54 -7.01 11.25
C LEU A 55 -14.03 -8.46 11.12
N GLY A 56 -13.21 -9.46 11.45
CA GLY A 56 -13.61 -10.87 11.40
C GLY A 56 -14.76 -11.27 12.35
N ARG A 57 -15.07 -10.46 13.37
CA ARG A 57 -16.18 -10.70 14.31
C ARG A 57 -17.47 -9.98 13.92
N ILE A 58 -17.37 -8.76 13.37
CA ILE A 58 -18.54 -7.94 13.02
C ILE A 58 -19.02 -8.12 11.58
N VAL A 59 -18.13 -8.52 10.66
CA VAL A 59 -18.50 -8.76 9.27
C VAL A 59 -18.96 -10.20 9.12
N ASP A 60 -20.28 -10.39 9.07
CA ASP A 60 -20.91 -11.64 8.67
C ASP A 60 -21.08 -11.71 7.13
N ARG A 61 -21.56 -12.86 6.62
CA ARG A 61 -21.80 -13.07 5.18
C ARG A 61 -22.70 -12.03 4.53
N ARG A 62 -23.64 -11.43 5.27
CA ARG A 62 -24.51 -10.37 4.74
C ARG A 62 -23.70 -9.09 4.55
N ARG A 63 -22.89 -8.72 5.55
CA ARG A 63 -22.09 -7.50 5.55
C ARG A 63 -20.90 -7.55 4.61
N GLU A 64 -20.36 -8.74 4.33
CA GLU A 64 -19.35 -8.98 3.27
C GLU A 64 -19.73 -8.32 1.94
N ARG A 65 -21.03 -8.35 1.58
CA ARG A 65 -21.56 -7.83 0.31
C ARG A 65 -21.54 -6.30 0.22
N TYR A 66 -21.52 -5.62 1.38
CA TYR A 66 -21.52 -4.17 1.45
C TYR A 66 -20.11 -3.59 1.28
N ILE A 67 -19.08 -4.36 1.59
CA ILE A 67 -17.70 -3.90 1.60
C ILE A 67 -17.19 -3.76 0.16
N LYS A 68 -16.72 -2.55 -0.18
CA LYS A 68 -16.14 -2.23 -1.50
C LYS A 68 -14.68 -1.81 -1.42
N ARG A 69 -14.25 -1.29 -0.27
CA ARG A 69 -12.84 -0.92 -0.05
C ARG A 69 -12.39 -1.24 1.37
N ILE A 70 -11.19 -1.78 1.49
CA ILE A 70 -10.49 -1.98 2.75
C ILE A 70 -9.16 -1.25 2.61
N ARG A 71 -8.93 -0.26 3.49
CA ARG A 71 -7.65 0.43 3.63
C ARG A 71 -6.97 -0.11 4.88
N LEU A 72 -5.85 -0.79 4.72
CA LEU A 72 -5.01 -1.24 5.84
C LEU A 72 -3.76 -0.38 5.87
N HIS A 73 -3.64 0.44 6.92
CA HIS A 73 -2.42 1.16 7.25
C HIS A 73 -1.69 0.43 8.37
N ILE A 74 -0.43 0.09 8.15
CA ILE A 74 0.41 -0.64 9.09
C ILE A 74 1.38 0.34 9.73
N GLU A 75 1.16 0.61 11.02
CA GLU A 75 2.07 1.45 11.81
C GLU A 75 3.34 0.65 12.14
N LEU A 76 4.46 1.05 11.53
CA LEU A 76 5.79 0.48 11.75
C LEU A 76 6.40 0.99 13.07
N ALA A 77 7.51 0.39 13.49
CA ALA A 77 8.17 0.74 14.75
C ALA A 77 8.60 2.21 14.77
N GLU A 78 8.33 2.88 15.88
CA GLU A 78 8.83 4.22 16.16
C GLU A 78 10.33 4.21 16.43
N TYR A 79 10.97 5.30 16.08
CA TYR A 79 12.38 5.61 16.34
C TYR A 79 12.52 7.05 16.82
N ASP A 80 13.62 7.33 17.51
CA ASP A 80 13.89 8.65 18.08
C ASP A 80 14.86 9.47 17.22
N HIS A 81 15.16 10.68 17.71
CA HIS A 81 16.07 11.61 17.03
C HIS A 81 17.50 11.07 16.89
N ASN A 82 17.96 10.17 17.77
CA ASN A 82 19.35 9.70 17.78
C ASN A 82 19.69 8.87 16.53
N VAL A 83 18.66 8.25 15.93
CA VAL A 83 18.82 7.37 14.76
C VAL A 83 18.08 7.87 13.52
N CYS A 84 17.43 9.03 13.59
CA CYS A 84 16.56 9.50 12.50
C CYS A 84 17.31 9.87 11.21
N GLN A 85 18.60 10.19 11.32
CA GLN A 85 19.48 10.49 10.19
C GLN A 85 20.34 9.30 9.73
N LEU A 86 20.15 8.13 10.37
CA LEU A 86 20.87 6.91 10.04
C LEU A 86 19.98 5.99 9.22
N ASP A 87 20.60 5.17 8.37
CA ASP A 87 19.96 4.05 7.69
C ASP A 87 19.20 3.15 8.70
N GLU A 88 18.18 2.45 8.20
CA GLU A 88 17.45 1.49 9.02
C GLU A 88 18.34 0.28 9.34
N ASP A 89 18.70 0.11 10.61
CA ASP A 89 19.52 -1.01 11.03
C ASP A 89 18.77 -2.36 10.88
N GLY A 90 19.53 -3.46 10.83
CA GLY A 90 18.97 -4.79 10.62
C GLY A 90 17.97 -5.25 11.70
N ASN A 91 18.07 -4.75 12.94
CA ASN A 91 17.11 -5.09 13.99
C ASN A 91 15.77 -4.36 13.80
N THR A 92 15.84 -3.07 13.45
CA THR A 92 14.68 -2.26 13.09
C THR A 92 13.98 -2.84 11.85
N ARG A 93 14.73 -3.19 10.80
CA ARG A 93 14.20 -3.90 9.60
C ARG A 93 13.44 -5.17 9.98
N ARG A 94 14.05 -6.06 10.77
CA ARG A 94 13.39 -7.30 11.23
C ARG A 94 12.11 -7.03 12.02
N ARG A 95 12.11 -6.01 12.88
CA ARG A 95 10.93 -5.63 13.66
C ARG A 95 9.81 -5.13 12.75
N ASN A 96 10.13 -4.27 11.78
CA ASN A 96 9.17 -3.73 10.82
C ASN A 96 8.59 -4.81 9.93
N ASN A 97 9.42 -5.72 9.41
CA ASN A 97 8.97 -6.88 8.64
C ASN A 97 8.02 -7.79 9.45
N ARG A 98 8.30 -8.02 10.75
CA ARG A 98 7.39 -8.77 11.63
C ARG A 98 6.05 -8.07 11.85
N ILE A 99 6.07 -6.75 12.06
CA ILE A 99 4.84 -5.95 12.22
C ILE A 99 4.01 -6.01 10.94
N PHE A 100 4.64 -5.73 9.80
CA PHE A 100 4.04 -5.80 8.46
C PHE A 100 3.38 -7.16 8.21
N SER A 101 4.16 -8.23 8.35
CA SER A 101 3.72 -9.59 8.07
C SER A 101 2.54 -9.98 8.95
N ARG A 102 2.60 -9.66 10.26
CA ARG A 102 1.51 -9.98 11.19
C ARG A 102 0.19 -9.34 10.76
N HIS A 103 0.19 -8.06 10.40
CA HIS A 103 -1.04 -7.38 9.98
C HIS A 103 -1.58 -7.93 8.67
N LEU A 104 -0.71 -8.07 7.66
CA LEU A 104 -1.13 -8.53 6.33
C LEU A 104 -1.64 -9.97 6.37
N ILE A 105 -0.92 -10.89 7.04
CA ILE A 105 -1.33 -12.29 7.19
C ILE A 105 -2.68 -12.40 7.91
N HIS A 106 -2.88 -11.66 9.01
CA HIS A 106 -4.17 -11.70 9.70
C HIS A 106 -5.32 -11.20 8.82
N LEU A 107 -5.10 -10.13 8.05
CA LEU A 107 -6.12 -9.62 7.15
C LEU A 107 -6.44 -10.64 6.05
N LEU A 108 -5.43 -11.17 5.36
CA LEU A 108 -5.62 -12.15 4.28
C LEU A 108 -6.33 -13.42 4.78
N ASN A 109 -6.01 -13.91 5.97
CA ASN A 109 -6.70 -15.05 6.59
C ASN A 109 -8.18 -14.80 6.90
N ILE A 110 -8.57 -13.56 7.21
CA ILE A 110 -9.98 -13.23 7.41
C ILE A 110 -10.69 -13.13 6.06
N LEU A 111 -10.07 -12.42 5.10
CA LEU A 111 -10.66 -12.23 3.77
C LEU A 111 -10.78 -13.53 2.98
N SER A 112 -9.90 -14.52 3.22
CA SER A 112 -10.00 -15.83 2.58
C SER A 112 -11.24 -16.62 2.99
N GLN A 113 -11.89 -16.24 4.09
CA GLN A 113 -13.12 -16.89 4.55
C GLN A 113 -14.37 -16.33 3.88
N TRP A 114 -14.25 -15.18 3.20
CA TRP A 114 -15.38 -14.50 2.56
C TRP A 114 -15.81 -15.26 1.32
N LYS A 115 -17.13 -15.42 1.15
CA LYS A 115 -17.73 -16.20 0.05
C LYS A 115 -18.67 -15.37 -0.81
N ASP A 116 -19.31 -14.37 -0.22
CA ASP A 116 -20.34 -13.59 -0.88
C ASP A 116 -19.84 -12.19 -1.31
N SER A 117 -18.58 -11.88 -0.99
CA SER A 117 -17.93 -10.64 -1.39
C SER A 117 -17.22 -10.79 -2.74
N SER A 118 -17.38 -9.79 -3.60
CA SER A 118 -16.64 -9.65 -4.85
C SER A 118 -16.38 -8.18 -5.15
N GLY A 119 -15.32 -7.92 -5.90
CA GLY A 119 -14.99 -6.56 -6.33
C GLY A 119 -14.34 -5.70 -5.24
N VAL A 120 -13.81 -6.30 -4.17
CA VAL A 120 -13.20 -5.53 -3.07
C VAL A 120 -11.90 -4.89 -3.54
N THR A 121 -11.74 -3.62 -3.21
CA THR A 121 -10.48 -2.88 -3.35
C THR A 121 -9.68 -2.99 -2.06
N LEU A 122 -8.51 -3.61 -2.13
CA LEU A 122 -7.55 -3.65 -1.04
C LEU A 122 -6.48 -2.58 -1.28
N ASP A 123 -6.38 -1.65 -0.34
CA ASP A 123 -5.44 -0.54 -0.34
C ASP A 123 -4.50 -0.71 0.86
N LEU A 124 -3.20 -0.88 0.59
CA LEU A 124 -2.20 -1.13 1.60
C LEU A 124 -1.25 0.06 1.78
N SER A 125 -0.89 0.29 3.03
CA SER A 125 0.14 1.24 3.40
C SER A 125 0.91 0.82 4.64
N ALA A 126 2.15 1.32 4.76
CA ALA A 126 2.98 1.13 5.93
C ALA A 126 3.92 2.32 6.11
N ALA A 127 3.98 2.85 7.34
CA ALA A 127 4.87 3.93 7.71
C ALA A 127 5.10 3.93 9.23
N SER A 128 6.23 4.47 9.68
CA SER A 128 6.42 4.78 11.09
C SER A 128 5.80 6.14 11.41
N ARG A 129 5.23 6.32 12.60
CA ARG A 129 4.78 7.65 13.05
C ARG A 129 5.97 8.61 13.15
N SER A 130 7.16 8.09 13.45
CA SER A 130 8.42 8.83 13.49
C SER A 130 8.84 9.38 12.13
N ASP A 131 8.45 8.74 11.01
CA ASP A 131 8.77 9.22 9.66
C ASP A 131 8.27 10.66 9.50
N ALA A 132 7.07 10.93 10.03
CA ALA A 132 6.48 12.25 9.91
C ALA A 132 6.96 13.28 10.94
N LEU A 133 7.47 12.82 12.08
CA LEU A 133 8.02 13.69 13.11
C LEU A 133 9.43 14.17 12.76
N HIS A 134 10.19 13.36 12.02
CA HIS A 134 11.61 13.59 11.81
C HIS A 134 12.02 13.89 10.37
N SER A 135 11.22 13.49 9.37
CA SER A 135 11.65 13.55 7.97
C SER A 135 10.55 14.00 7.00
N PHE A 136 9.29 13.72 7.30
CA PHE A 136 8.18 13.99 6.39
C PHE A 136 7.04 14.81 7.01
N ASN A 137 6.76 15.96 6.43
CA ASN A 137 5.52 16.70 6.67
C ASN A 137 4.23 15.98 6.23
N LYS A 138 4.33 14.76 5.71
CA LYS A 138 3.26 14.02 5.08
C LYS A 138 2.78 12.90 6.01
N LEU A 139 2.27 13.25 7.20
CA LEU A 139 1.38 12.33 7.91
C LEU A 139 -0.06 12.67 7.61
N GLU A 140 -0.72 11.65 7.10
CA GLU A 140 -2.16 11.48 6.93
C GLU A 140 -2.95 11.99 8.15
N THR A 141 -3.37 13.25 8.12
CA THR A 141 -4.64 13.63 8.73
C THR A 141 -5.73 13.10 7.83
N ASP A 142 -6.73 12.41 8.40
CA ASP A 142 -7.88 11.75 7.77
C ASP A 142 -8.68 12.62 6.77
N LEU A 143 -8.07 12.99 5.65
CA LEU A 143 -8.69 13.78 4.61
C LEU A 143 -8.51 13.03 3.29
N ASP A 144 -9.65 12.78 2.64
CA ASP A 144 -9.70 12.34 1.26
C ASP A 144 -9.10 13.41 0.28
N ASP A 145 -8.60 14.54 0.80
CA ASP A 145 -7.91 15.59 0.06
C ASP A 145 -6.44 15.74 0.45
N TRP A 146 -5.59 15.91 -0.57
CA TRP A 146 -4.18 16.24 -0.43
C TRP A 146 -3.99 17.61 0.21
N VAL A 147 -3.78 17.64 1.52
CA VAL A 147 -3.28 18.83 2.20
C VAL A 147 -1.79 18.65 2.46
N TRP A 148 -0.97 19.38 1.71
CA TRP A 148 0.45 19.59 2.01
C TRP A 148 0.53 20.32 3.35
N ALA A 149 0.66 19.58 4.45
CA ALA A 149 0.81 20.18 5.76
C ALA A 149 2.22 20.81 5.84
N ASN A 150 2.31 22.12 5.66
CA ASN A 150 3.53 22.85 5.94
C ASN A 150 3.75 22.84 7.47
N VAL A 151 4.64 21.95 7.93
CA VAL A 151 5.22 21.92 9.27
C VAL A 151 6.73 22.06 9.10
N SER A 152 7.43 22.70 10.01
CA SER A 152 8.89 22.79 9.88
C SER A 152 9.45 21.38 10.00
N SER A 153 10.13 20.87 8.97
CA SER A 153 11.03 19.73 9.17
C SER A 153 12.00 20.14 10.27
N ILE A 154 12.19 19.29 11.29
CA ILE A 154 13.14 19.61 12.37
C ILE A 154 14.57 19.56 11.83
N HIS A 155 14.80 18.79 10.75
CA HIS A 155 16.09 18.59 10.12
C HIS A 155 16.02 18.62 8.60
N ASP A 156 17.18 18.89 8.00
CA ASP A 156 17.46 18.67 6.59
C ASP A 156 17.49 17.16 6.28
N TRP A 157 17.14 16.77 5.06
CA TRP A 157 16.90 15.37 4.70
C TRP A 157 18.20 14.65 4.27
N GLY A 158 19.02 14.33 5.27
CA GLY A 158 20.26 13.58 5.07
C GLY A 158 20.04 12.23 4.38
N LEU A 159 21.09 11.71 3.73
CA LEU A 159 21.04 10.45 2.99
C LEU A 159 20.48 9.29 3.83
N GLY A 160 20.85 9.19 5.11
CA GLY A 160 20.37 8.10 5.97
C GLY A 160 18.90 8.22 6.36
N ALA A 161 18.38 9.43 6.57
CA ALA A 161 16.95 9.65 6.77
C ALA A 161 16.14 9.23 5.52
N ARG A 162 16.67 9.54 4.31
CA ARG A 162 16.10 9.08 3.03
C ARG A 162 16.08 7.56 2.93
N LYS A 163 17.22 6.91 3.20
CA LYS A 163 17.33 5.44 3.17
C LYS A 163 16.44 4.73 4.20
N ARG A 164 16.29 5.30 5.40
CA ARG A 164 15.39 4.76 6.43
C ARG A 164 13.93 4.80 6.02
N THR A 165 13.48 5.94 5.50
CA THR A 165 12.06 6.18 5.18
C THR A 165 11.67 5.55 3.84
N LEU A 166 12.47 5.78 2.80
CA LEU A 166 12.22 5.35 1.43
C LEU A 166 12.98 4.08 1.05
N GLY A 167 14.19 3.86 1.57
CA GLY A 167 15.08 2.83 1.03
C GLY A 167 14.64 1.39 1.31
N SER A 168 14.30 1.07 2.55
CA SER A 168 14.10 -0.33 2.94
C SER A 168 12.76 -0.91 2.48
N LEU A 169 12.81 -1.95 1.64
CA LEU A 169 11.64 -2.73 1.27
C LEU A 169 11.07 -3.50 2.46
N LEU A 170 9.76 -3.77 2.41
CA LEU A 170 9.08 -4.62 3.38
C LEU A 170 9.07 -6.06 2.88
N ASP A 171 9.57 -6.95 3.73
CA ASP A 171 9.52 -8.39 3.50
C ASP A 171 8.40 -9.04 4.30
N LEU A 172 7.67 -9.90 3.62
CA LEU A 172 6.80 -10.87 4.26
C LEU A 172 7.64 -11.98 4.90
N VAL A 173 7.65 -12.03 6.22
CA VAL A 173 8.41 -12.99 7.03
C VAL A 173 7.48 -13.83 7.91
N SER A 174 7.80 -15.11 8.06
CA SER A 174 7.11 -15.97 9.02
C SER A 174 7.70 -15.84 10.42
N HIS A 175 6.94 -16.26 11.43
CA HIS A 175 7.55 -16.62 12.70
C HIS A 175 8.44 -17.85 12.50
N ASN A 176 9.69 -17.78 12.97
CA ASN A 176 10.65 -18.90 13.02
C ASN A 176 11.17 -19.41 11.66
N ASN A 177 11.27 -18.56 10.64
CA ASN A 177 11.84 -18.91 9.32
C ASN A 177 11.11 -20.06 8.58
N VAL A 178 9.86 -20.35 8.93
CA VAL A 178 9.01 -21.27 8.15
C VAL A 178 8.57 -20.57 6.86
N GLN A 179 8.38 -21.30 5.77
CA GLN A 179 7.83 -20.72 4.54
C GLN A 179 6.47 -20.07 4.81
N VAL A 180 6.28 -18.83 4.36
CA VAL A 180 4.99 -18.15 4.51
C VAL A 180 4.00 -18.75 3.50
N VAL A 181 2.93 -19.37 3.99
CA VAL A 181 1.82 -19.86 3.18
C VAL A 181 0.66 -18.89 3.36
N LEU A 182 0.29 -18.19 2.29
CA LEU A 182 -0.86 -17.28 2.28
C LEU A 182 -2.07 -17.95 1.61
N PRO A 183 -3.29 -17.74 2.15
CA PRO A 183 -4.49 -18.33 1.56
C PRO A 183 -4.93 -17.55 0.31
N PRO A 184 -5.67 -18.20 -0.62
CA PRO A 184 -6.36 -17.47 -1.67
C PRO A 184 -7.47 -16.59 -1.09
N VAL A 185 -7.60 -15.39 -1.65
CA VAL A 185 -8.56 -14.35 -1.28
C VAL A 185 -9.33 -13.91 -2.54
N PRO A 186 -10.35 -14.67 -2.96
CA PRO A 186 -11.09 -14.40 -4.20
C PRO A 186 -11.91 -13.11 -4.20
N ALA A 187 -12.16 -12.54 -3.02
CA ALA A 187 -12.95 -11.32 -2.86
C ALA A 187 -12.26 -10.06 -3.40
N VAL A 188 -10.92 -10.06 -3.44
CA VAL A 188 -10.11 -8.90 -3.88
C VAL A 188 -10.03 -8.88 -5.40
N ALA A 189 -10.56 -7.81 -5.99
CA ALA A 189 -10.50 -7.56 -7.43
C ALA A 189 -9.63 -6.35 -7.79
N ARG A 190 -9.34 -5.46 -6.84
CA ARG A 190 -8.43 -4.33 -7.05
C ARG A 190 -7.40 -4.28 -5.94
N PHE A 191 -6.14 -4.17 -6.31
CA PHE A 191 -5.03 -4.02 -5.38
C PHE A 191 -4.34 -2.68 -5.60
N ILE A 192 -4.18 -1.92 -4.52
CA ILE A 192 -3.57 -0.61 -4.55
C ILE A 192 -2.46 -0.56 -3.50
N LEU A 193 -1.24 -0.23 -3.93
CA LEU A 193 -0.16 0.24 -3.07
C LEU A 193 0.11 1.70 -3.41
N THR A 194 -0.33 2.61 -2.55
CA THR A 194 -0.36 4.05 -2.86
C THR A 194 0.96 4.77 -2.55
N ARG A 195 1.26 5.81 -3.33
CA ARG A 195 2.35 6.79 -3.07
C ARG A 195 2.19 7.61 -1.80
N ARG A 196 1.06 7.43 -1.10
CA ARG A 196 0.81 8.16 0.14
C ARG A 196 1.85 7.77 1.22
N HIS A 197 2.66 6.74 0.96
CA HIS A 197 3.56 6.13 1.93
C HIS A 197 4.89 5.75 1.28
N PHE A 198 5.94 5.70 2.09
CA PHE A 198 7.33 5.63 1.62
C PHE A 198 7.86 4.21 1.44
N ARG A 199 7.24 3.22 2.10
CA ARG A 199 7.69 1.83 2.09
C ARG A 199 7.04 1.05 0.96
N SER A 200 7.86 0.44 0.12
CA SER A 200 7.44 -0.47 -0.96
C SER A 200 7.71 -1.93 -0.57
N PHE A 201 7.28 -2.87 -1.40
CA PHE A 201 7.41 -4.31 -1.13
C PHE A 201 8.64 -4.90 -1.80
N SER A 202 9.25 -5.89 -1.14
CA SER A 202 10.29 -6.69 -1.79
C SER A 202 9.72 -7.51 -2.95
N PRO A 203 10.57 -7.92 -3.92
CA PRO A 203 10.11 -8.72 -5.06
C PRO A 203 9.34 -9.98 -4.64
N GLU A 204 9.83 -10.66 -3.60
CA GLU A 204 9.19 -11.86 -3.08
C GLU A 204 7.85 -11.56 -2.38
N THR A 205 7.76 -10.43 -1.67
CA THR A 205 6.50 -9.98 -1.06
C THR A 205 5.45 -9.67 -2.13
N VAL A 206 5.83 -8.98 -3.20
CA VAL A 206 4.94 -8.71 -4.35
C VAL A 206 4.41 -10.03 -4.92
N ARG A 207 5.30 -10.99 -5.20
CA ARG A 207 4.94 -12.31 -5.72
C ARG A 207 3.94 -13.04 -4.82
N LEU A 208 4.21 -13.11 -3.52
CA LEU A 208 3.37 -13.81 -2.56
C LEU A 208 1.98 -13.16 -2.42
N VAL A 209 1.94 -11.81 -2.36
CA VAL A 209 0.68 -11.07 -2.20
C VAL A 209 -0.19 -11.19 -3.45
N LEU A 210 0.36 -11.01 -4.66
CA LEU A 210 -0.41 -11.17 -5.89
C LEU A 210 -0.93 -12.61 -6.07
N GLY A 211 -0.15 -13.60 -5.65
CA GLY A 211 -0.57 -15.00 -5.63
C GLY A 211 -1.80 -15.29 -4.76
N CYS A 212 -2.16 -14.38 -3.85
CA CYS A 212 -3.36 -14.50 -3.03
C CYS A 212 -4.63 -14.08 -3.78
N PHE A 213 -4.57 -13.37 -4.91
CA PHE A 213 -5.73 -12.71 -5.50
C PHE A 213 -6.13 -13.34 -6.84
N PRO A 214 -6.81 -14.50 -6.86
CA PRO A 214 -7.10 -15.22 -8.10
C PRO A 214 -8.05 -14.47 -9.06
N ASN A 215 -8.82 -13.51 -8.55
CA ASN A 215 -9.78 -12.70 -9.31
C ASN A 215 -9.33 -11.24 -9.43
N LEU A 216 -8.03 -10.97 -9.31
CA LEU A 216 -7.51 -9.60 -9.40
C LEU A 216 -7.69 -9.06 -10.82
N GLU A 217 -8.41 -7.95 -10.96
CA GLU A 217 -8.69 -7.30 -12.24
C GLU A 217 -7.80 -6.06 -12.46
N GLN A 218 -7.52 -5.31 -11.39
CA GLN A 218 -6.80 -4.03 -11.48
C GLN A 218 -5.71 -3.91 -10.42
N VAL A 219 -4.55 -3.40 -10.84
CA VAL A 219 -3.42 -3.11 -9.96
C VAL A 219 -2.99 -1.65 -10.13
N ALA A 220 -2.84 -0.95 -9.01
CA ALA A 220 -2.15 0.33 -8.96
C ALA A 220 -0.96 0.21 -7.98
N TYR A 221 0.25 0.30 -8.50
CA TYR A 221 1.49 0.18 -7.73
C TYR A 221 2.28 1.47 -7.87
N GLU A 222 2.39 2.22 -6.78
CA GLU A 222 2.97 3.56 -6.79
C GLU A 222 4.17 3.67 -5.82
N PRO A 223 5.29 2.97 -6.08
CA PRO A 223 6.48 3.03 -5.24
C PRO A 223 7.20 4.38 -5.42
N TYR A 224 8.02 4.76 -4.43
CA TYR A 224 9.03 5.79 -4.63
C TYR A 224 10.28 5.17 -5.28
N ALA A 225 10.98 5.95 -6.11
CA ALA A 225 12.27 5.59 -6.66
C ALA A 225 13.29 5.25 -5.55
N GLY A 226 14.33 4.50 -5.90
CA GLY A 226 15.45 4.24 -5.00
C GLY A 226 16.12 5.54 -4.53
N ILE A 227 16.99 5.47 -3.53
CA ILE A 227 17.80 6.61 -3.07
C ILE A 227 19.20 6.61 -3.72
N ASP A 228 19.69 5.43 -4.07
CA ASP A 228 20.97 5.18 -4.72
C ASP A 228 20.81 4.06 -5.76
N ALA A 229 21.90 3.61 -6.38
CA ALA A 229 21.86 2.56 -7.39
C ALA A 229 21.41 1.20 -6.82
N GLU A 230 21.82 0.87 -5.59
CA GLU A 230 21.47 -0.39 -4.92
C GLU A 230 19.96 -0.44 -4.66
N SER A 231 19.42 0.57 -3.97
CA SER A 231 17.99 0.65 -3.67
C SER A 231 17.13 0.83 -4.94
N GLN A 232 17.64 1.45 -6.00
CA GLN A 232 16.95 1.50 -7.29
C GLN A 232 16.85 0.10 -7.92
N SER A 233 17.94 -0.67 -7.92
CA SER A 233 17.92 -2.04 -8.41
C SER A 233 16.92 -2.91 -7.65
N GLU A 234 16.80 -2.73 -6.33
CA GLU A 234 15.76 -3.41 -5.54
C GLU A 234 14.33 -3.00 -5.96
N ARG A 235 14.11 -1.72 -6.33
CA ARG A 235 12.82 -1.24 -6.85
C ARG A 235 12.50 -1.82 -8.21
N ASP A 236 13.48 -1.84 -9.12
CA ASP A 236 13.30 -2.39 -10.45
C ASP A 236 13.03 -3.90 -10.40
N ALA A 237 13.68 -4.62 -9.48
CA ALA A 237 13.38 -6.02 -9.20
C ALA A 237 11.94 -6.23 -8.69
N ALA A 238 11.44 -5.33 -7.82
CA ALA A 238 10.07 -5.41 -7.30
C ALA A 238 9.02 -5.07 -8.38
N ASN A 239 9.30 -4.06 -9.21
CA ASN A 239 8.48 -3.70 -10.37
C ASN A 239 8.45 -4.83 -11.41
N THR A 240 9.58 -5.50 -11.63
CA THR A 240 9.68 -6.68 -12.49
C THR A 240 8.84 -7.83 -11.93
N ALA A 241 8.96 -8.10 -10.62
CA ALA A 241 8.17 -9.12 -9.95
C ALA A 241 6.66 -8.84 -10.03
N LEU A 242 6.24 -7.57 -9.93
CA LEU A 242 4.85 -7.15 -10.12
C LEU A 242 4.35 -7.60 -11.50
N LEU A 243 5.04 -7.20 -12.57
CA LEU A 243 4.60 -7.41 -13.96
C LEU A 243 4.66 -8.90 -14.38
N ARG A 244 5.63 -9.66 -13.86
CA ARG A 244 5.77 -11.10 -14.14
C ARG A 244 4.77 -11.97 -13.38
N ASN A 245 4.26 -11.53 -12.24
CA ASN A 245 3.40 -12.35 -11.35
C ASN A 245 1.94 -11.88 -11.27
N LEU A 246 1.48 -11.09 -12.24
CA LEU A 246 0.08 -10.71 -12.35
C LEU A 246 -0.82 -11.94 -12.55
N PRO A 247 -1.91 -12.08 -11.78
CA PRO A 247 -2.92 -13.10 -12.04
C PRO A 247 -3.49 -13.00 -13.46
N LYS A 248 -3.87 -14.14 -14.04
CA LYS A 248 -4.44 -14.18 -15.41
C LYS A 248 -5.72 -13.35 -15.59
N SER A 249 -6.42 -13.06 -14.50
CA SER A 249 -7.61 -12.22 -14.48
C SER A 249 -7.31 -10.72 -14.60
N THR A 250 -6.03 -10.31 -14.44
CA THR A 250 -5.66 -8.89 -14.41
C THR A 250 -5.73 -8.30 -15.81
N ARG A 251 -6.39 -7.14 -15.91
CA ARG A 251 -6.64 -6.43 -17.17
C ARG A 251 -5.98 -5.07 -17.19
N THR A 252 -5.87 -4.42 -16.04
CA THR A 252 -5.37 -3.06 -15.93
C THR A 252 -4.25 -2.96 -14.91
N VAL A 253 -3.12 -2.39 -15.32
CA VAL A 253 -1.99 -2.08 -14.43
C VAL A 253 -1.59 -0.63 -14.59
N SER A 254 -1.43 0.05 -13.46
CA SER A 254 -0.79 1.36 -13.35
C SER A 254 0.44 1.23 -12.46
N LEU A 255 1.63 1.37 -13.03
CA LEU A 255 2.91 1.40 -12.34
C LEU A 255 3.43 2.83 -12.36
N TRP A 256 3.48 3.48 -11.20
CA TRP A 256 3.93 4.86 -11.09
C TRP A 256 5.10 4.96 -10.12
N GLU A 257 6.32 4.99 -10.65
CA GLU A 257 7.48 5.24 -9.81
C GLU A 257 7.58 6.73 -9.50
N TYR A 258 7.53 7.11 -8.23
CA TYR A 258 7.59 8.52 -7.86
C TYR A 258 9.04 9.00 -7.90
N ASP A 259 9.25 9.94 -8.81
CA ASP A 259 10.54 10.52 -9.17
C ASP A 259 11.20 11.32 -8.02
N ARG A 260 12.53 11.33 -8.06
CA ARG A 260 13.48 12.04 -7.20
C ARG A 260 13.53 13.55 -7.46
N VAL A 261 12.69 14.13 -8.31
CA VAL A 261 12.65 15.59 -8.58
C VAL A 261 12.65 16.43 -7.29
N TRP A 262 12.04 15.92 -6.22
CA TRP A 262 12.00 16.59 -4.90
C TRP A 262 13.34 16.54 -4.12
N LEU A 263 14.32 15.78 -4.60
CA LEU A 263 15.65 15.56 -4.01
C LEU A 263 16.75 16.34 -4.72
N ASN A 264 16.47 17.03 -5.84
CA ASN A 264 17.46 17.73 -6.67
C ASN A 264 18.67 16.86 -7.08
N GLU A 265 18.46 15.55 -7.16
CA GLU A 265 19.46 14.57 -7.56
C GLU A 265 18.88 13.84 -8.77
N ASP A 266 19.51 14.04 -9.94
CA ASP A 266 19.31 13.19 -11.12
C ASP A 266 20.36 12.08 -11.06
N PRO A 267 20.02 10.85 -10.66
CA PRO A 267 20.90 9.73 -10.91
C PRO A 267 20.71 9.31 -12.36
N PRO A 268 21.75 8.82 -13.03
CA PRO A 268 21.55 8.01 -14.21
C PRO A 268 20.71 6.79 -13.80
N LYS A 269 19.44 6.75 -14.22
CA LYS A 269 18.66 5.52 -14.14
C LYS A 269 19.23 4.58 -15.17
N ASN A 270 20.06 3.63 -14.72
CA ASN A 270 20.47 2.53 -15.58
C ASN A 270 19.20 1.80 -16.03
N ILE A 271 19.10 1.57 -17.34
CA ILE A 271 17.97 0.87 -17.92
C ILE A 271 17.98 -0.56 -17.36
N ASP A 272 16.96 -0.91 -16.60
CA ASP A 272 16.73 -2.30 -16.20
C ASP A 272 16.03 -3.03 -17.37
N HIS A 273 16.82 -3.77 -18.13
CA HIS A 273 16.32 -4.53 -19.27
C HIS A 273 15.30 -5.61 -18.88
N ASP A 274 15.39 -6.17 -17.66
CA ASP A 274 14.44 -7.17 -17.18
C ASP A 274 13.08 -6.56 -16.91
N LEU A 275 13.05 -5.35 -16.35
CA LEU A 275 11.83 -4.56 -16.15
C LEU A 275 11.19 -4.19 -17.48
N VAL A 276 11.99 -3.74 -18.46
CA VAL A 276 11.50 -3.43 -19.81
C VAL A 276 10.86 -4.65 -20.45
N LEU A 277 11.54 -5.80 -20.45
CA LEU A 277 11.00 -7.04 -21.00
C LEU A 277 9.72 -7.48 -20.28
N ALA A 278 9.69 -7.40 -18.95
CA ALA A 278 8.49 -7.72 -18.17
C ALA A 278 7.30 -6.81 -18.52
N ALA A 279 7.55 -5.52 -18.79
CA ALA A 279 6.51 -4.58 -19.21
C ALA A 279 5.99 -4.92 -20.61
N VAL A 280 6.86 -5.24 -21.56
CA VAL A 280 6.44 -5.64 -22.91
C VAL A 280 5.62 -6.93 -22.85
N GLU A 281 6.11 -7.97 -22.17
CA GLU A 281 5.37 -9.23 -21.96
C GLU A 281 4.01 -9.02 -21.28
N ALA A 282 3.95 -8.13 -20.28
CA ALA A 282 2.69 -7.81 -19.61
C ALA A 282 1.72 -7.07 -20.56
N SER A 283 2.21 -6.16 -21.41
CA SER A 283 1.37 -5.41 -22.34
C SER A 283 0.62 -6.29 -23.35
N HIS A 284 1.15 -7.48 -23.69
CA HIS A 284 0.47 -8.44 -24.56
C HIS A 284 -0.71 -9.15 -23.89
N ARG A 285 -0.74 -9.17 -22.54
CA ARG A 285 -1.78 -9.84 -21.77
C ARG A 285 -2.81 -8.88 -21.19
N LEU A 286 -2.46 -7.60 -21.06
CA LEU A 286 -3.27 -6.58 -20.40
C LEU A 286 -4.12 -5.80 -21.42
N GLU A 287 -5.32 -5.41 -21.01
CA GLU A 287 -6.16 -4.47 -21.77
C GLU A 287 -5.59 -3.04 -21.66
N SER A 288 -4.94 -2.72 -20.54
CA SER A 288 -4.31 -1.42 -20.31
C SER A 288 -3.09 -1.54 -19.40
N LEU A 289 -1.96 -1.02 -19.87
CA LEU A 289 -0.73 -0.86 -19.12
C LEU A 289 -0.33 0.62 -19.13
N CYS A 290 -0.20 1.21 -17.94
CA CYS A 290 0.37 2.54 -17.74
C CYS A 290 1.63 2.40 -16.91
N VAL A 291 2.76 2.87 -17.44
CA VAL A 291 4.04 2.91 -16.71
C VAL A 291 4.57 4.33 -16.77
N THR A 292 4.79 4.93 -15.60
CA THR A 292 5.26 6.31 -15.46
C THR A 292 6.56 6.33 -14.65
N PHE A 293 7.60 6.96 -15.19
CA PHE A 293 8.95 7.12 -14.61
C PHE A 293 9.70 5.81 -14.28
N ALA A 294 9.07 4.65 -14.41
CA ALA A 294 9.70 3.36 -14.12
C ALA A 294 10.61 2.85 -15.25
N LEU A 295 10.37 3.26 -16.50
CA LEU A 295 11.15 2.90 -17.69
C LEU A 295 11.01 3.97 -18.78
N GLU A 296 11.91 3.94 -19.76
CA GLU A 296 11.87 4.83 -20.92
C GLU A 296 11.01 4.25 -22.05
N ALA A 297 10.22 5.11 -22.70
CA ALA A 297 9.37 4.71 -23.82
C ALA A 297 10.19 4.15 -24.99
N TYR A 298 11.37 4.72 -25.25
CA TYR A 298 12.26 4.25 -26.32
C TYR A 298 12.64 2.78 -26.14
N ASP A 299 13.02 2.38 -24.92
CA ASP A 299 13.42 1.00 -24.63
C ASP A 299 12.24 0.04 -24.72
N PHE A 300 11.06 0.46 -24.26
CA PHE A 300 9.84 -0.32 -24.39
C PHE A 300 9.51 -0.67 -25.84
N PHE A 301 9.53 0.32 -26.75
CA PHE A 301 9.21 0.09 -28.16
C PHE A 301 10.36 -0.55 -28.95
N SER A 302 11.59 -0.50 -28.45
CA SER A 302 12.78 -1.09 -29.11
C SER A 302 13.09 -2.52 -28.65
N ALA A 303 12.49 -2.97 -27.54
CA ALA A 303 12.72 -4.30 -27.00
C ALA A 303 12.22 -5.40 -27.95
N LYS A 304 13.11 -6.35 -28.25
CA LYS A 304 12.77 -7.54 -29.05
C LYS A 304 12.29 -8.64 -28.12
N LEU A 305 11.04 -9.05 -28.28
CA LEU A 305 10.52 -10.22 -27.57
C LEU A 305 11.24 -11.50 -28.01
N PRO A 306 11.42 -12.47 -27.10
CA PRO A 306 11.82 -13.81 -27.47
C PRO A 306 10.83 -14.40 -28.48
N SER A 307 11.32 -15.20 -29.43
CA SER A 307 10.59 -15.79 -30.57
C SER A 307 9.29 -16.53 -30.20
N ASN A 308 9.14 -16.91 -28.93
CA ASN A 308 8.02 -17.67 -28.40
C ASN A 308 6.77 -16.81 -28.08
N PHE A 309 6.88 -15.49 -28.25
CA PHE A 309 5.80 -14.51 -28.04
C PHE A 309 5.33 -13.82 -29.34
N ALA A 310 5.83 -14.25 -30.50
CA ALA A 310 5.25 -13.85 -31.79
C ALA A 310 3.85 -14.49 -31.94
N PRO A 311 2.86 -13.75 -32.50
CA PRO A 311 1.47 -14.19 -32.58
C PRO A 311 1.24 -15.49 -33.35
#